data_AF-L8H0T9-F1
#
_entry.id   AF-L8H0T9-F1
#
_cell.length_a   1.000
_cell.length_b   1.000
_cell.length_c   1.000
_cell.angle_alpha   90.00
_cell.angle_beta   90.00
_cell.angle_gamma   90.00
#
_symmetry.space_group_name_H-M   'P 1'
#
loop_
_entity.id
_entity.type
_entity.pdbx_description
1 polymer ?
#
loop_
_entity_poly.entity_id
_entity_poly.type
_entity_poly.pdbx_seq_one_letter_code
_entity_poly.pdbx_strand_id
1 'polypeptide(L)'
;MASKLPPFSKIGFGTYRTGLEVPGHAAAMRTCLMGGINVIDTSTNFLDGDAERLITVVMHTMAEEVDALPRPLLRQDVVIVSKAGYIQGKTLHRFQSGEFRVPESDVITYSTDCLHSIHPNFIRDQIAQSLERLGTDYIDVYLLHNPEYYLLKNVTTESPEAQVALHRQRMFERIKSAFEELEHEAGRGRIRSYGISSNSFSLKETDPFFLPYEGLLELAAQAAQAAGNMTHSFSTVQFPANILEQEGLKGCGQWAHDHGLRVLVNRPLNAFTAQGSFRLASYARPEAYQRVRDEVIAHFSSRGDTWAIVNLIRELDQMQTEFGSTFHYEHALAQNIIPVMKQTIRALFLQESDTTLLQQFLDVYKEMVRHHCSMRTEKFVEELGIGYRRPRRAVEENGGAAAADEVGTGASRELRPAAVSESDQVPLEEFCLGWLVRQPQVDCVLNGITRESYARTALSLLRRVSEAQPPSTSTIPTPVPGTAVST
;
A
#
# COMPACT_ATOMS: atom_id res chain seq x y z
N MET A 1 -1.21 27.66 -19.18
CA MET A 1 -1.22 27.61 -17.70
C MET A 1 -1.17 26.14 -17.33
N ALA A 2 -0.16 25.68 -16.59
CA ALA A 2 -0.17 24.33 -16.05
C ALA A 2 -1.41 24.18 -15.15
N SER A 3 -2.33 23.29 -15.51
CA SER A 3 -3.50 23.02 -14.67
C SER A 3 -3.00 22.49 -13.33
N LYS A 4 -3.18 23.26 -12.25
CA LYS A 4 -2.89 22.77 -10.91
C LYS A 4 -3.67 21.48 -10.70
N LEU A 5 -2.96 20.41 -10.36
CA LEU A 5 -3.59 19.13 -10.00
C LEU A 5 -4.65 19.37 -8.91
N PRO A 6 -5.81 18.69 -8.96
CA PRO A 6 -6.83 18.86 -7.95
C PRO A 6 -6.31 18.43 -6.57
N PRO A 7 -6.91 18.90 -5.47
CA PRO A 7 -6.57 18.45 -4.13
C PRO A 7 -6.72 16.93 -4.00
N PHE A 8 -5.80 16.28 -3.30
CA PHE A 8 -5.81 14.84 -3.10
C PHE A 8 -6.79 14.49 -1.97
N SER A 9 -7.61 13.47 -2.16
CA SER A 9 -8.31 12.83 -1.05
C SER A 9 -7.29 12.26 -0.08
N LYS A 10 -7.52 12.43 1.23
CA LYS A 10 -6.58 11.96 2.27
C LYS A 10 -6.34 10.44 2.28
N ILE A 11 -7.23 9.68 1.64
CA ILE A 11 -7.06 8.26 1.35
C ILE A 11 -7.19 8.09 -0.16
N GLY A 12 -6.28 7.32 -0.76
CA GLY A 12 -6.28 6.93 -2.16
C GLY A 12 -6.50 5.44 -2.35
N PHE A 13 -7.01 5.07 -3.52
CA PHE A 13 -7.20 3.69 -3.93
C PHE A 13 -5.88 3.14 -4.49
N GLY A 14 -5.19 2.31 -3.71
CA GLY A 14 -4.02 1.56 -4.17
C GLY A 14 -4.45 0.30 -4.92
N THR A 15 -4.01 0.15 -6.16
CA THR A 15 -4.41 -0.95 -7.06
C THR A 15 -3.52 -2.18 -7.00
N TYR A 16 -2.56 -2.23 -6.06
CA TYR A 16 -1.73 -3.42 -5.87
C TYR A 16 -2.62 -4.63 -5.54
N ARG A 17 -2.53 -5.69 -6.38
CA ARG A 17 -3.37 -6.91 -6.33
C ARG A 17 -4.84 -6.70 -6.71
N THR A 18 -5.18 -5.59 -7.37
CA THR A 18 -6.48 -5.42 -8.02
C THR A 18 -6.35 -5.55 -9.54
N GLY A 19 -7.31 -6.19 -10.18
CA GLY A 19 -7.37 -6.46 -11.61
C GLY A 19 -8.79 -6.88 -12.02
N LEU A 20 -8.99 -7.08 -13.32
CA LEU A 20 -10.28 -7.32 -13.97
C LEU A 20 -10.88 -8.69 -13.64
N GLU A 21 -10.06 -9.69 -13.30
CA GLU A 21 -10.51 -11.06 -13.06
C GLU A 21 -11.41 -11.21 -11.82
N VAL A 22 -11.38 -10.24 -10.90
CA VAL A 22 -12.18 -10.26 -9.66
C VAL A 22 -13.18 -9.11 -9.70
N PRO A 23 -14.48 -9.38 -9.94
CA PRO A 23 -15.50 -8.33 -10.04
C PRO A 23 -15.57 -7.39 -8.84
N GLY A 24 -15.26 -7.91 -7.64
CA GLY A 24 -15.22 -7.13 -6.41
C GLY A 24 -14.22 -5.96 -6.43
N HIS A 25 -13.18 -6.00 -7.27
CA HIS A 25 -12.22 -4.91 -7.44
C HIS A 25 -12.85 -3.69 -8.13
N ALA A 26 -13.58 -3.92 -9.23
CA ALA A 26 -14.28 -2.86 -9.96
C ALA A 26 -15.36 -2.22 -9.08
N ALA A 27 -16.13 -3.04 -8.36
CA ALA A 27 -17.15 -2.57 -7.42
C ALA A 27 -16.52 -1.69 -6.31
N ALA A 28 -15.40 -2.12 -5.72
CA ALA A 28 -14.74 -1.36 -4.68
C ALA A 28 -14.20 0.00 -5.18
N MET A 29 -13.59 0.03 -6.38
CA MET A 29 -13.09 1.27 -6.99
C MET A 29 -14.24 2.24 -7.29
N ARG A 30 -15.34 1.72 -7.86
CA ARG A 30 -16.56 2.50 -8.09
C ARG A 30 -17.09 3.11 -6.78
N THR A 31 -17.21 2.32 -5.71
CA THR A 31 -17.64 2.81 -4.40
C THR A 31 -16.72 3.92 -3.86
N CYS A 32 -15.41 3.79 -4.02
CA CYS A 32 -14.45 4.83 -3.64
C CYS A 32 -14.65 6.13 -4.44
N LEU A 33 -14.72 6.05 -5.77
CA LEU A 33 -14.90 7.21 -6.65
C LEU A 33 -16.22 7.94 -6.38
N MET A 34 -17.33 7.21 -6.26
CA MET A 34 -18.64 7.77 -5.89
C MET A 34 -18.62 8.44 -4.51
N GLY A 35 -17.79 7.92 -3.59
CA GLY A 35 -17.64 8.44 -2.23
C GLY A 35 -16.67 9.63 -2.10
N GLY A 36 -16.04 10.07 -3.19
CA GLY A 36 -15.15 11.24 -3.21
C GLY A 36 -13.67 10.94 -2.99
N ILE A 37 -13.26 9.66 -2.98
CA ILE A 37 -11.84 9.31 -3.12
C ILE A 37 -11.45 9.57 -4.57
N ASN A 38 -10.47 10.45 -4.79
CA ASN A 38 -10.09 10.87 -6.13
C ASN A 38 -8.66 10.46 -6.53
N VAL A 39 -7.84 9.95 -5.61
CA VAL A 39 -6.50 9.45 -5.93
C VAL A 39 -6.55 7.96 -6.22
N ILE A 40 -6.04 7.54 -7.37
CA ILE A 40 -5.80 6.14 -7.73
C ILE A 40 -4.30 5.94 -7.95
N ASP A 41 -3.68 5.08 -7.14
CA ASP A 41 -2.27 4.69 -7.30
C ASP A 41 -2.17 3.33 -8.00
N THR A 42 -1.39 3.30 -9.08
CA THR A 42 -1.15 2.13 -9.92
C THR A 42 0.30 2.03 -10.34
N SER A 43 0.65 0.98 -11.07
CA SER A 43 1.99 0.74 -11.57
C SER A 43 1.91 -0.17 -12.79
N THR A 44 2.80 0.07 -13.74
CA THR A 44 2.99 -0.76 -14.95
C THR A 44 3.07 -2.26 -14.67
N ASN A 45 3.63 -2.65 -13.53
CA ASN A 45 3.91 -4.04 -13.18
C ASN A 45 2.81 -4.72 -12.34
N PHE A 46 1.77 -4.00 -11.92
CA PHE A 46 0.70 -4.56 -11.11
C PHE A 46 -0.21 -5.45 -11.98
N LEU A 47 -0.15 -6.76 -11.69
CA LEU A 47 -0.83 -7.80 -12.48
C LEU A 47 -0.57 -7.65 -13.99
N ASP A 48 0.67 -7.36 -14.38
CA ASP A 48 1.06 -7.23 -15.80
C ASP A 48 0.23 -6.16 -16.57
N GLY A 49 0.00 -5.04 -15.87
CA GLY A 49 -0.75 -3.88 -16.37
C GLY A 49 -2.27 -4.01 -16.27
N ASP A 50 -2.80 -5.12 -15.74
CA ASP A 50 -4.23 -5.32 -15.59
C ASP A 50 -4.88 -4.35 -14.60
N ALA A 51 -4.13 -3.91 -13.58
CA ALA A 51 -4.56 -2.86 -12.67
C ALA A 51 -4.85 -1.53 -13.38
N GLU A 52 -4.08 -1.16 -14.41
CA GLU A 52 -4.34 0.04 -15.21
C GLU A 52 -5.58 -0.12 -16.09
N ARG A 53 -5.77 -1.30 -16.69
CA ARG A 53 -6.98 -1.61 -17.48
C ARG A 53 -8.24 -1.60 -16.63
N LEU A 54 -8.17 -2.05 -15.38
CA LEU A 54 -9.26 -1.96 -14.43
C LEU A 54 -9.74 -0.52 -14.24
N ILE A 55 -8.81 0.44 -14.13
CA ILE A 55 -9.15 1.87 -13.99
C ILE A 55 -9.94 2.34 -15.19
N THR A 56 -9.48 2.02 -16.41
CA THR A 56 -10.16 2.37 -17.66
C THR A 56 -11.57 1.81 -17.73
N VAL A 57 -11.74 0.51 -17.43
CA VAL A 57 -13.05 -0.14 -17.43
C VAL A 57 -14.00 0.54 -16.45
N VAL A 58 -13.56 0.80 -15.21
CA VAL A 58 -14.39 1.46 -14.20
C VAL A 58 -14.74 2.90 -14.62
N MET A 59 -13.76 3.66 -15.11
CA MET A 59 -13.97 5.04 -15.55
C MET A 59 -14.96 5.13 -16.72
N HIS A 60 -14.81 4.27 -17.75
CA HIS A 60 -15.75 4.23 -18.88
C HIS A 60 -17.15 3.82 -18.45
N THR A 61 -17.26 2.75 -17.64
CA THR A 61 -18.57 2.28 -17.14
C THR A 61 -19.27 3.39 -16.35
N MET A 62 -18.55 4.10 -15.49
CA MET A 62 -19.11 5.22 -14.72
C MET A 62 -19.47 6.43 -15.61
N ALA A 63 -18.71 6.67 -16.70
CA ALA A 63 -19.00 7.74 -17.65
C ALA A 63 -20.22 7.44 -18.53
N GLU A 64 -20.56 6.17 -18.77
CA GLU A 64 -21.78 5.76 -19.49
C GLU A 64 -23.02 5.82 -18.58
N GLU A 65 -22.85 5.60 -17.28
CA GLU A 65 -23.93 5.57 -16.28
C GLU A 65 -24.16 6.94 -15.59
N VAL A 66 -24.08 8.04 -16.34
CA VAL A 66 -24.13 9.41 -15.79
C VAL A 66 -25.38 9.66 -14.92
N ASP A 67 -26.53 9.14 -15.32
CA ASP A 67 -27.80 9.31 -14.61
C ASP A 67 -27.84 8.62 -13.23
N ALA A 68 -26.95 7.64 -13.00
CA ALA A 68 -26.83 6.95 -11.72
C ALA A 68 -25.85 7.62 -10.75
N LEU A 69 -25.12 8.65 -11.20
CA LEU A 69 -24.12 9.35 -10.40
C LEU A 69 -24.67 10.67 -9.83
N PRO A 70 -24.26 11.07 -8.61
CA PRO A 70 -24.60 12.39 -8.06
C PRO A 70 -24.11 13.56 -8.95
N ARG A 71 -23.04 13.32 -9.72
CA ARG A 71 -22.50 14.22 -10.75
C ARG A 71 -21.72 13.40 -11.78
N PRO A 72 -21.59 13.86 -13.04
CA PRO A 72 -20.70 13.24 -14.01
C PRO A 72 -19.26 13.17 -13.46
N LEU A 73 -18.62 12.01 -13.57
CA LEU A 73 -17.21 11.83 -13.21
C LEU A 73 -16.36 12.16 -14.43
N LEU A 74 -15.66 13.29 -14.40
CA LEU A 74 -14.77 13.70 -15.48
C LEU A 74 -13.35 13.17 -15.21
N ARG A 75 -12.57 12.92 -16.28
CA ARG A 75 -11.17 12.49 -16.15
C ARG A 75 -10.34 13.44 -15.27
N GLN A 76 -10.61 14.74 -15.33
CA GLN A 76 -9.93 15.77 -14.53
C GLN A 76 -10.30 15.75 -13.03
N ASP A 77 -11.36 15.03 -12.65
CA ASP A 77 -11.76 14.88 -11.25
C ASP A 77 -10.97 13.80 -10.52
N VAL A 78 -10.28 12.92 -11.27
CA VAL A 78 -9.52 11.78 -10.76
C VAL A 78 -8.03 12.05 -10.97
N VAL A 79 -7.24 11.81 -9.93
CA VAL A 79 -5.79 11.85 -9.97
C VAL A 79 -5.26 10.44 -10.15
N ILE A 80 -4.64 10.16 -11.28
CA ILE A 80 -3.95 8.90 -11.54
C ILE A 80 -2.47 9.05 -11.26
N VAL A 81 -1.98 8.29 -10.28
CA VAL A 81 -0.56 8.14 -9.97
C VAL A 81 -0.09 6.82 -10.52
N SER A 82 0.71 6.82 -11.59
CA SER A 82 1.33 5.60 -12.12
C SER A 82 2.84 5.63 -11.93
N LYS A 83 3.50 4.49 -12.12
CA LYS A 83 4.92 4.33 -11.86
C LYS A 83 5.56 3.21 -12.66
N ALA A 84 6.85 3.36 -12.92
CA ALA A 84 7.65 2.39 -13.65
C ALA A 84 9.04 2.22 -13.04
N GLY A 85 9.55 1.01 -13.17
CA GLY A 85 10.87 0.60 -12.69
C GLY A 85 11.14 -0.87 -13.00
N TYR A 86 10.09 -1.70 -13.01
CA TYR A 86 10.20 -3.14 -13.21
C TYR A 86 10.08 -3.55 -14.68
N ILE A 87 10.99 -4.42 -15.11
CA ILE A 87 10.95 -5.12 -16.40
C ILE A 87 10.67 -6.60 -16.08
N GLN A 88 9.40 -6.97 -16.14
CA GLN A 88 8.89 -8.32 -15.84
C GLN A 88 7.70 -8.63 -16.74
N GLY A 89 7.26 -9.90 -16.78
CA GLY A 89 6.06 -10.30 -17.54
C GLY A 89 6.13 -9.89 -19.02
N LYS A 90 5.07 -9.27 -19.55
CA LYS A 90 5.03 -8.80 -20.94
C LYS A 90 6.11 -7.76 -21.22
N THR A 91 6.44 -6.89 -20.27
CA THR A 91 7.50 -5.90 -20.45
C THR A 91 8.87 -6.56 -20.62
N LEU A 92 9.14 -7.66 -19.91
CA LEU A 92 10.37 -8.44 -20.10
C LEU A 92 10.43 -9.08 -21.48
N HIS A 93 9.31 -9.63 -21.99
CA HIS A 93 9.25 -10.16 -23.35
C HIS A 93 9.52 -9.08 -24.41
N ARG A 94 8.94 -7.89 -24.25
CA ARG A 94 9.17 -6.73 -25.13
C ARG A 94 10.63 -6.26 -25.08
N PHE A 95 11.24 -6.28 -23.91
CA PHE A 95 12.66 -5.98 -23.75
C PHE A 95 13.55 -7.02 -24.47
N GLN A 96 13.28 -8.31 -24.29
CA GLN A 96 14.04 -9.40 -24.89
C GLN A 96 13.90 -9.47 -26.41
N SER A 97 12.73 -9.14 -26.94
CA SER A 97 12.48 -9.04 -28.39
C SER A 97 13.04 -7.77 -29.03
N GLY A 98 13.51 -6.81 -28.22
CA GLY A 98 14.13 -5.58 -28.68
C GLY A 98 13.15 -4.50 -29.15
N GLU A 99 11.85 -4.60 -28.78
CA GLU A 99 10.84 -3.57 -29.07
C GLU A 99 11.20 -2.21 -28.45
N PHE A 100 11.88 -2.22 -27.31
CA PHE A 100 12.57 -1.06 -26.76
C PHE A 100 13.96 -1.48 -26.26
N ARG A 101 14.88 -0.52 -26.13
CA ARG A 101 16.28 -0.79 -25.77
C ARG A 101 16.73 0.06 -24.59
N VAL A 102 17.39 -0.60 -23.66
CA VAL A 102 18.09 -0.01 -22.51
C VAL A 102 19.53 -0.54 -22.55
N PRO A 103 20.54 0.32 -22.32
CA PRO A 103 21.92 -0.16 -22.16
C PRO A 103 22.02 -1.18 -21.02
N GLU A 104 22.81 -2.24 -21.21
CA GLU A 104 22.96 -3.29 -20.19
C GLU A 104 23.47 -2.74 -18.85
N SER A 105 24.32 -1.69 -18.88
CA SER A 105 24.80 -0.97 -17.70
C SER A 105 23.69 -0.34 -16.85
N ASP A 106 22.51 -0.13 -17.44
CA ASP A 106 21.35 0.49 -16.81
C ASP A 106 20.24 -0.50 -16.48
N VAL A 107 20.49 -1.79 -16.66
CA VAL A 107 19.58 -2.87 -16.28
C VAL A 107 20.08 -3.53 -15.01
N ILE A 108 19.21 -3.61 -14.00
CA ILE A 108 19.49 -4.24 -12.72
C ILE A 108 18.73 -5.55 -12.63
N THR A 109 19.43 -6.68 -12.56
CA THR A 109 18.82 -7.99 -12.37
C THR A 109 18.49 -8.20 -10.90
N TYR A 110 17.19 -8.27 -10.57
CA TYR A 110 16.71 -8.64 -9.23
C TYR A 110 16.50 -10.16 -9.12
N SER A 111 15.96 -10.79 -10.16
CA SER A 111 15.83 -12.25 -10.30
C SER A 111 15.81 -12.64 -11.78
N THR A 112 15.69 -13.94 -12.09
CA THR A 112 15.60 -14.44 -13.48
C THR A 112 14.48 -13.79 -14.28
N ASP A 113 13.34 -13.55 -13.64
CA ASP A 113 12.10 -13.09 -14.29
C ASP A 113 11.75 -11.64 -13.93
N CYS A 114 12.66 -10.93 -13.27
CA CYS A 114 12.44 -9.56 -12.84
C CYS A 114 13.74 -8.75 -12.91
N LEU A 115 13.78 -7.83 -13.87
CA LEU A 115 14.82 -6.81 -14.01
C LEU A 115 14.27 -5.44 -13.62
N HIS A 116 15.15 -4.45 -13.52
CA HIS A 116 14.79 -3.08 -13.17
C HIS A 116 15.58 -2.06 -13.97
N SER A 117 14.92 -0.97 -14.36
CA SER A 117 15.59 0.19 -14.95
C SER A 117 14.79 1.47 -14.73
N ILE A 118 15.50 2.60 -14.71
CA ILE A 118 14.92 3.95 -14.79
C ILE A 118 15.49 4.73 -15.98
N HIS A 119 16.06 4.03 -16.96
CA HIS A 119 16.69 4.67 -18.12
C HIS A 119 15.64 5.44 -18.96
N PRO A 120 15.98 6.61 -19.54
CA PRO A 120 15.07 7.42 -20.38
C PRO A 120 14.27 6.65 -21.42
N ASN A 121 14.91 5.76 -22.19
CA ASN A 121 14.19 4.95 -23.20
C ASN A 121 13.14 4.01 -22.59
N PHE A 122 13.42 3.44 -21.40
CA PHE A 122 12.45 2.61 -20.70
C PHE A 122 11.29 3.46 -20.17
N ILE A 123 11.57 4.63 -19.57
CA ILE A 123 10.53 5.55 -19.10
C ILE A 123 9.59 5.95 -20.24
N ARG A 124 10.14 6.34 -21.39
CA ARG A 124 9.38 6.74 -22.57
C ARG A 124 8.44 5.63 -23.07
N ASP A 125 8.96 4.41 -23.14
CA ASP A 125 8.18 3.22 -23.52
C ASP A 125 7.06 2.96 -22.50
N GLN A 126 7.38 2.96 -21.21
CA GLN A 126 6.41 2.65 -20.16
C GLN A 126 5.31 3.71 -20.02
N ILE A 127 5.61 4.99 -20.25
CA ILE A 127 4.58 6.04 -20.31
C ILE A 127 3.63 5.77 -21.47
N ALA A 128 4.14 5.47 -22.67
CA ALA A 128 3.30 5.16 -23.83
C ALA A 128 2.37 3.97 -23.55
N GLN A 129 2.91 2.87 -23.02
CA GLN A 129 2.11 1.69 -22.68
C GLN A 129 1.10 1.95 -21.55
N SER A 130 1.44 2.79 -20.58
CA SER A 130 0.53 3.13 -19.47
C SER A 130 -0.64 3.97 -19.97
N LEU A 131 -0.39 4.97 -20.82
CA LEU A 131 -1.44 5.78 -21.45
C LEU A 131 -2.40 4.94 -22.28
N GLU A 132 -1.87 3.98 -23.06
CA GLU A 132 -2.69 3.03 -23.83
C GLU A 132 -3.58 2.19 -22.91
N ARG A 133 -3.00 1.58 -21.85
CA ARG A 133 -3.77 0.76 -20.91
C ARG A 133 -4.79 1.56 -20.10
N LEU A 134 -4.46 2.80 -19.76
CA LEU A 134 -5.32 3.72 -18.99
C LEU A 134 -6.39 4.38 -19.87
N GLY A 135 -6.29 4.32 -21.20
CA GLY A 135 -7.25 4.94 -22.12
C GLY A 135 -7.35 6.45 -21.94
N THR A 136 -6.23 7.13 -21.67
CA THR A 136 -6.17 8.57 -21.36
C THR A 136 -4.96 9.21 -22.02
N ASP A 137 -5.06 10.50 -22.36
CA ASP A 137 -3.97 11.24 -23.00
C ASP A 137 -2.88 11.70 -22.02
N TYR A 138 -3.19 11.70 -20.72
CA TYR A 138 -2.27 12.13 -19.68
C TYR A 138 -2.38 11.31 -18.38
N ILE A 139 -1.25 11.23 -17.66
CA ILE A 139 -1.14 10.75 -16.27
C ILE A 139 -0.91 11.97 -15.36
N ASP A 140 -1.56 12.02 -14.21
CA ASP A 140 -1.46 13.16 -13.31
C ASP A 140 -0.10 13.22 -12.62
N VAL A 141 0.36 12.10 -12.08
CA VAL A 141 1.69 11.98 -11.47
C VAL A 141 2.36 10.70 -11.92
N TYR A 142 3.58 10.79 -12.44
CA TYR A 142 4.38 9.62 -12.81
C TYR A 142 5.59 9.45 -11.92
N LEU A 143 5.74 8.32 -11.22
CA LEU A 143 6.83 8.10 -10.28
C LEU A 143 7.88 7.13 -10.82
N LEU A 144 9.15 7.43 -10.59
CA LEU A 144 10.20 6.42 -10.65
C LEU A 144 10.00 5.42 -9.52
N HIS A 145 9.97 4.13 -9.83
CA HIS A 145 9.67 3.08 -8.86
C HIS A 145 10.96 2.39 -8.39
N ASN A 146 11.31 2.60 -7.13
CA ASN A 146 12.44 2.01 -6.41
C ASN A 146 13.82 2.20 -7.09
N PRO A 147 14.26 3.45 -7.38
CA PRO A 147 15.60 3.70 -7.92
C PRO A 147 16.74 3.14 -7.05
N GLU A 148 16.50 2.94 -5.75
CA GLU A 148 17.44 2.33 -4.79
C GLU A 148 17.84 0.89 -5.13
N TYR A 149 17.16 0.20 -6.06
CA TYR A 149 17.57 -1.13 -6.52
C TYR A 149 18.99 -1.11 -7.11
N TYR A 150 19.43 0.03 -7.64
CA TYR A 150 20.82 0.23 -8.00
C TYR A 150 21.78 0.06 -6.82
N LEU A 151 21.47 0.66 -5.66
CA LEU A 151 22.29 0.51 -4.45
C LEU A 151 22.26 -0.93 -3.96
N LEU A 152 21.07 -1.55 -3.86
CA LEU A 152 20.94 -2.95 -3.43
C LEU A 152 21.80 -3.92 -4.25
N LYS A 153 22.04 -3.62 -5.52
CA LYS A 153 22.89 -4.44 -6.41
C LYS A 153 24.39 -4.18 -6.22
N ASN A 154 24.78 -2.95 -5.87
CA ASN A 154 26.17 -2.49 -5.97
C ASN A 154 26.84 -2.20 -4.61
N VAL A 155 26.06 -2.11 -3.53
CA VAL A 155 26.58 -1.94 -2.17
C VAL A 155 26.04 -3.04 -1.26
N THR A 156 26.75 -3.27 -0.15
CA THR A 156 26.34 -4.20 0.91
C THR A 156 26.36 -3.48 2.26
N THR A 157 25.86 -4.13 3.31
CA THR A 157 25.94 -3.61 4.68
C THR A 157 27.37 -3.43 5.19
N GLU A 158 28.34 -4.09 4.56
CA GLU A 158 29.77 -4.03 4.92
C GLU A 158 30.58 -3.10 4.00
N SER A 159 29.93 -2.49 3.00
CA SER A 159 30.60 -1.58 2.06
C SER A 159 31.17 -0.36 2.79
N PRO A 160 32.43 0.04 2.50
CA PRO A 160 33.01 1.26 3.05
C PRO A 160 32.22 2.51 2.66
N GLU A 161 32.15 3.50 3.55
CA GLU A 161 31.38 4.74 3.34
C GLU A 161 31.74 5.45 2.02
N ALA A 162 33.03 5.51 1.68
CA ALA A 162 33.51 6.09 0.42
C ALA A 162 32.97 5.36 -0.83
N GLN A 163 32.81 4.03 -0.77
CA GLN A 163 32.21 3.25 -1.86
C GLN A 163 30.70 3.53 -1.96
N VAL A 164 30.01 3.58 -0.82
CA VAL A 164 28.58 3.93 -0.77
C VAL A 164 28.33 5.31 -1.36
N ALA A 165 29.15 6.30 -1.00
CA ALA A 165 29.07 7.65 -1.54
C ALA A 165 29.22 7.68 -3.08
N LEU A 166 30.19 6.93 -3.63
CA LEU A 166 30.38 6.82 -5.08
C LEU A 166 29.16 6.23 -5.81
N HIS A 167 28.55 5.18 -5.25
CA HIS A 167 27.34 4.60 -5.84
C HIS A 167 26.11 5.50 -5.68
N ARG A 168 25.99 6.25 -4.58
CA ARG A 168 24.96 7.29 -4.43
C ARG A 168 25.09 8.38 -5.50
N GLN A 169 26.32 8.81 -5.80
CA GLN A 169 26.56 9.76 -6.89
C GLN A 169 26.11 9.19 -8.25
N ARG A 170 26.50 7.96 -8.59
CA ARG A 170 26.05 7.31 -9.84
C ARG A 170 24.53 7.15 -9.90
N MET A 171 23.89 6.84 -8.78
CA MET A 171 22.45 6.76 -8.72
C MET A 171 21.78 8.11 -9.00
N PHE A 172 22.33 9.22 -8.48
CA PHE A 172 21.86 10.57 -8.80
C PHE A 172 22.05 10.94 -10.26
N GLU A 173 23.14 10.53 -10.91
CA GLU A 173 23.31 10.72 -12.36
C GLU A 173 22.22 9.99 -13.16
N ARG A 174 21.86 8.76 -12.75
CA ARG A 174 20.76 8.00 -13.34
C ARG A 174 19.40 8.66 -13.09
N ILE A 175 19.14 9.14 -11.87
CA ILE A 175 17.91 9.86 -11.52
C ILE A 175 17.81 11.17 -12.29
N LYS A 176 18.90 11.92 -12.45
CA LYS A 176 18.92 13.15 -13.25
C LYS A 176 18.54 12.88 -14.70
N SER A 177 19.16 11.87 -15.32
CA SER A 177 18.84 11.47 -16.70
C SER A 177 17.36 11.07 -16.84
N ALA A 178 16.84 10.34 -15.85
CA ALA A 178 15.42 9.98 -15.79
C ALA A 178 14.51 11.21 -15.64
N PHE A 179 14.89 12.17 -14.80
CA PHE A 179 14.16 13.43 -14.62
C PHE A 179 14.16 14.27 -15.90
N GLU A 180 15.26 14.34 -16.63
CA GLU A 180 15.33 15.04 -17.93
C GLU A 180 14.31 14.48 -18.92
N GLU A 181 14.18 13.15 -19.02
CA GLU A 181 13.13 12.54 -19.84
C GLU A 181 11.73 12.87 -19.31
N LEU A 182 11.51 12.79 -17.99
CA LEU A 182 10.21 13.13 -17.40
C LEU A 182 9.81 14.59 -17.61
N GLU A 183 10.76 15.52 -17.64
CA GLU A 183 10.54 16.93 -17.99
C GLU A 183 10.13 17.10 -19.46
N HIS A 184 10.75 16.34 -20.38
CA HIS A 184 10.28 16.30 -21.77
C HIS A 184 8.86 15.73 -21.88
N GLU A 185 8.53 14.71 -21.09
CA GLU A 185 7.20 14.10 -21.05
C GLU A 185 6.13 15.02 -20.47
N ALA A 186 6.50 15.81 -19.46
CA ALA A 186 5.68 16.88 -18.93
C ALA A 186 5.46 17.99 -19.97
N GLY A 187 6.52 18.41 -20.68
CA GLY A 187 6.44 19.37 -21.77
C GLY A 187 5.56 18.90 -22.94
N ARG A 188 5.53 17.59 -23.21
CA ARG A 188 4.61 16.95 -24.17
C ARG A 188 3.17 16.80 -23.65
N GLY A 189 2.93 17.06 -22.37
CA GLY A 189 1.61 16.94 -21.74
C GLY A 189 1.16 15.49 -21.47
N ARG A 190 2.03 14.50 -21.70
CA ARG A 190 1.75 13.07 -21.44
C ARG A 190 1.72 12.74 -19.95
N ILE A 191 2.44 13.52 -19.15
CA ILE A 191 2.33 13.54 -17.69
C ILE A 191 2.13 14.99 -17.22
N ARG A 192 1.45 15.21 -16.08
CA ARG A 192 1.32 16.57 -15.51
C ARG A 192 2.45 16.92 -14.56
N SER A 193 2.93 15.92 -13.82
CA SER A 193 4.07 16.05 -12.93
C SER A 193 4.73 14.69 -12.69
N TYR A 194 5.87 14.68 -12.00
CA TYR A 194 6.55 13.44 -11.66
C TYR A 194 7.11 13.43 -10.23
N GLY A 195 7.66 12.28 -9.85
CA GLY A 195 8.14 12.03 -8.50
C GLY A 195 8.96 10.75 -8.35
N ILE A 196 9.24 10.36 -7.11
CA ILE A 196 9.91 9.09 -6.78
C ILE A 196 9.06 8.32 -5.77
N SER A 197 8.84 7.04 -6.04
CA SER A 197 8.37 6.04 -5.07
C SER A 197 9.56 5.20 -4.63
N SER A 198 9.90 5.22 -3.34
CA SER A 198 11.09 4.58 -2.80
C SER A 198 10.81 4.02 -1.41
N ASN A 199 11.17 2.75 -1.19
CA ASN A 199 11.18 2.16 0.15
C ASN A 199 12.32 2.73 1.00
N SER A 200 13.39 3.16 0.34
CA SER A 200 14.59 3.66 0.96
C SER A 200 14.39 5.00 1.69
N PHE A 201 13.38 5.78 1.31
CA PHE A 201 12.95 6.98 2.05
C PHE A 201 12.48 6.70 3.48
N SER A 202 12.16 5.44 3.80
CA SER A 202 11.78 5.02 5.16
C SER A 202 12.92 4.38 5.94
N LEU A 203 14.14 4.42 5.40
CA LEU A 203 15.36 4.00 6.10
C LEU A 203 16.00 5.18 6.83
N LYS A 204 16.88 4.87 7.77
CA LYS A 204 17.73 5.88 8.42
C LYS A 204 18.79 6.37 7.44
N GLU A 205 19.22 7.62 7.57
CA GLU A 205 20.27 8.20 6.71
C GLU A 205 21.60 7.41 6.74
N THR A 206 21.90 6.79 7.89
CA THR A 206 23.09 5.96 8.08
C THR A 206 22.99 4.59 7.39
N ASP A 207 21.82 4.20 6.89
CA ASP A 207 21.64 2.95 6.18
C ASP A 207 22.34 3.03 4.81
N PRO A 208 23.21 2.08 4.43
CA PRO A 208 23.92 2.13 3.16
C PRO A 208 22.99 2.10 1.94
N PHE A 209 21.76 1.60 2.10
CA PHE A 209 20.74 1.59 1.04
C PHE A 209 19.86 2.83 1.03
N PHE A 210 20.08 3.79 1.95
CA PHE A 210 19.37 5.07 1.98
C PHE A 210 19.64 5.90 0.71
N LEU A 211 18.54 6.38 0.12
CA LEU A 211 18.48 7.28 -1.03
C LEU A 211 18.36 8.71 -0.48
N PRO A 212 19.43 9.51 -0.51
CA PRO A 212 19.33 10.87 0.00
C PRO A 212 18.35 11.67 -0.86
N TYR A 213 17.44 12.39 -0.21
CA TYR A 213 16.34 13.08 -0.87
C TYR A 213 16.58 14.59 -1.00
N GLU A 214 17.47 15.16 -0.19
CA GLU A 214 17.71 16.60 -0.07
C GLU A 214 18.19 17.22 -1.39
N GLY A 215 18.96 16.47 -2.19
CA GLY A 215 19.45 16.91 -3.49
C GLY A 215 18.45 16.79 -4.65
N LEU A 216 17.28 16.16 -4.45
CA LEU A 216 16.37 15.82 -5.56
C LEU A 216 15.76 17.06 -6.23
N LEU A 217 15.50 18.13 -5.48
CA LEU A 217 14.99 19.38 -6.04
C LEU A 217 16.02 20.07 -6.95
N GLU A 218 17.30 20.02 -6.57
CA GLU A 218 18.38 20.55 -7.40
C GLU A 218 18.51 19.74 -8.69
N LEU A 219 18.47 18.40 -8.60
CA LEU A 219 18.48 17.53 -9.79
C LEU A 219 17.28 17.81 -10.70
N ALA A 220 16.09 18.02 -10.14
CA ALA A 220 14.89 18.35 -10.89
C ALA A 220 15.03 19.72 -11.59
N ALA A 221 15.56 20.74 -10.91
CA ALA A 221 15.81 22.04 -11.50
C ALA A 221 16.82 21.97 -12.67
N GLN A 222 17.91 21.22 -12.50
CA GLN A 222 18.89 20.99 -13.57
C GLN A 222 18.27 20.24 -14.75
N ALA A 223 17.44 19.24 -14.48
CA ALA A 223 16.74 18.47 -15.51
C ALA A 223 15.75 19.33 -16.30
N ALA A 224 14.98 20.19 -15.61
CA ALA A 224 14.05 21.11 -16.24
C ALA A 224 14.78 22.09 -17.17
N GLN A 225 15.91 22.63 -16.73
CA GLN A 225 16.74 23.50 -17.56
C GLN A 225 17.26 22.78 -18.81
N ALA A 226 17.75 21.54 -18.67
CA ALA A 226 18.22 20.73 -19.79
C ALA A 226 17.09 20.42 -20.79
N ALA A 227 15.86 20.23 -20.29
CA ALA A 227 14.66 20.00 -21.10
C ALA A 227 14.07 21.29 -21.72
N GLY A 228 14.59 22.47 -21.38
CA GLY A 228 14.10 23.77 -21.85
C GLY A 228 12.89 24.33 -21.07
N ASN A 229 12.60 23.79 -19.88
CA ASN A 229 11.53 24.23 -19.00
C ASN A 229 12.04 25.28 -18.00
N MET A 230 11.20 26.28 -17.70
CA MET A 230 11.53 27.33 -16.73
C MET A 230 11.46 26.85 -15.27
N THR A 231 10.59 25.90 -14.99
CA THR A 231 10.32 25.35 -13.65
C THR A 231 10.19 23.84 -13.77
N HIS A 232 10.72 23.12 -12.80
CA HIS A 232 10.59 21.67 -12.78
C HIS A 232 9.16 21.20 -12.46
N SER A 233 8.86 19.99 -12.89
CA SER A 233 7.59 19.28 -12.65
C SER A 233 7.73 18.19 -11.58
N PHE A 234 8.89 18.08 -10.91
CA PHE A 234 9.03 17.25 -9.70
C PHE A 234 8.13 17.75 -8.58
N SER A 235 7.27 16.87 -8.05
CA SER A 235 6.15 17.31 -7.21
C SER A 235 5.72 16.33 -6.13
N THR A 236 6.22 15.09 -6.14
CA THR A 236 5.66 14.02 -5.30
C THR A 236 6.73 13.03 -4.84
N VAL A 237 6.67 12.66 -3.57
CA VAL A 237 7.38 11.51 -3.01
C VAL A 237 6.38 10.48 -2.53
N GLN A 238 6.73 9.20 -2.67
CA GLN A 238 5.96 8.10 -2.16
C GLN A 238 6.85 7.13 -1.39
N PHE A 239 6.45 6.74 -0.18
CA PHE A 239 7.24 5.83 0.65
C PHE A 239 6.41 5.09 1.70
N PRO A 240 6.93 3.97 2.25
CA PRO A 240 6.24 3.23 3.30
C PRO A 240 6.09 4.02 4.60
N ALA A 241 4.87 4.09 5.14
CA ALA A 241 4.67 4.59 6.49
C ALA A 241 3.47 3.93 7.15
N ASN A 242 3.62 3.67 8.45
CA ASN A 242 2.55 3.18 9.32
C ASN A 242 2.92 3.47 10.78
N ILE A 243 2.08 3.06 11.72
CA ILE A 243 2.32 3.30 13.15
C ILE A 243 3.62 2.68 13.68
N LEU A 244 4.19 1.66 13.01
CA LEU A 244 5.43 0.99 13.41
C LEU A 244 6.65 1.44 12.58
N GLU A 245 6.45 1.86 11.32
CA GLU A 245 7.49 2.38 10.42
C GLU A 245 7.32 3.90 10.24
N GLN A 246 7.94 4.69 11.13
CA GLN A 246 7.77 6.15 11.17
C GLN A 246 8.97 6.95 10.66
N GLU A 247 10.10 6.31 10.35
CA GLU A 247 11.34 7.02 9.97
C GLU A 247 11.13 7.90 8.73
N GLY A 248 10.44 7.39 7.71
CA GLY A 248 10.13 8.16 6.50
C GLY A 248 9.24 9.37 6.77
N LEU A 249 8.33 9.32 7.75
CA LEU A 249 7.50 10.46 8.13
C LEU A 249 8.32 11.58 8.77
N LYS A 250 9.34 11.23 9.56
CA LYS A 250 10.20 12.18 10.27
C LYS A 250 11.28 12.79 9.35
N GLY A 251 11.77 12.01 8.38
CA GLY A 251 12.76 12.45 7.39
C GLY A 251 12.10 12.94 6.11
N CYS A 252 12.05 12.08 5.09
CA CYS A 252 11.60 12.41 3.73
C CYS A 252 10.23 13.12 3.70
N GLY A 253 9.26 12.66 4.51
CA GLY A 253 7.93 13.26 4.59
C GLY A 253 7.96 14.70 5.09
N GLN A 254 8.70 14.98 6.16
CA GLN A 254 8.84 16.34 6.67
C GLN A 254 9.57 17.24 5.68
N TRP A 255 10.69 16.76 5.12
CA TRP A 255 11.43 17.47 4.08
C TRP A 255 10.53 17.81 2.88
N ALA A 256 9.77 16.84 2.38
CA ALA A 256 8.87 17.04 1.26
C ALA A 256 7.77 18.07 1.57
N HIS A 257 7.16 17.99 2.75
CA HIS A 257 6.19 18.99 3.21
C HIS A 257 6.81 20.40 3.24
N ASP A 258 7.99 20.57 3.83
CA ASP A 258 8.63 21.88 3.98
C ASP A 258 8.95 22.54 2.63
N HIS A 259 9.12 21.73 1.58
CA HIS A 259 9.39 22.19 0.22
C HIS A 259 8.16 22.20 -0.69
N GLY A 260 6.95 21.97 -0.15
CA GLY A 260 5.70 22.01 -0.90
C GLY A 260 5.51 20.84 -1.87
N LEU A 261 6.19 19.72 -1.65
CA LEU A 261 5.99 18.47 -2.38
C LEU A 261 4.84 17.68 -1.76
N ARG A 262 4.15 16.90 -2.59
CA ARG A 262 3.13 15.97 -2.11
C ARG A 262 3.74 14.72 -1.52
N VAL A 263 3.18 14.22 -0.43
CA VAL A 263 3.61 13.01 0.26
C VAL A 263 2.51 11.95 0.22
N LEU A 264 2.82 10.85 -0.45
CA LEU A 264 1.96 9.68 -0.54
C LEU A 264 2.57 8.57 0.30
N VAL A 265 1.81 7.97 1.20
CA VAL A 265 2.31 6.85 2.00
C VAL A 265 1.69 5.55 1.55
N ASN A 266 2.51 4.54 1.31
CA ASN A 266 2.06 3.18 1.01
C ASN A 266 2.33 2.24 2.18
N ARG A 267 1.85 0.99 2.06
CA ARG A 267 1.87 -0.03 3.12
C ARG A 267 1.27 0.42 4.48
N PRO A 268 0.13 1.11 4.51
CA PRO A 268 -0.43 1.62 5.77
C PRO A 268 -0.77 0.52 6.78
N LEU A 269 -1.03 -0.70 6.29
CA LEU A 269 -1.48 -1.84 7.10
C LEU A 269 -0.50 -3.03 7.13
N ASN A 270 0.69 -2.88 6.53
CA ASN A 270 1.70 -3.93 6.50
C ASN A 270 3.03 -3.34 6.95
N ALA A 271 3.48 -3.72 8.15
CA ALA A 271 4.70 -3.19 8.72
C ALA A 271 5.85 -4.20 8.65
N PHE A 272 7.04 -3.72 8.32
CA PHE A 272 8.28 -4.50 8.34
C PHE A 272 9.30 -3.79 9.23
N THR A 273 9.58 -4.36 10.40
CA THR A 273 10.52 -3.80 11.37
C THR A 273 11.59 -4.82 11.72
N ALA A 274 12.61 -4.39 12.47
CA ALA A 274 13.62 -5.31 13.00
C ALA A 274 13.01 -6.41 13.91
N GLN A 275 11.83 -6.17 14.49
CA GLN A 275 11.11 -7.12 15.34
C GLN A 275 10.27 -8.13 14.55
N GLY A 276 10.05 -7.91 13.25
CA GLY A 276 9.32 -8.82 12.37
C GLY A 276 8.37 -8.14 11.39
N SER A 277 7.46 -8.95 10.84
CA SER A 277 6.42 -8.48 9.91
C SER A 277 5.06 -8.49 10.58
N PHE A 278 4.33 -7.39 10.48
CA PHE A 278 3.04 -7.21 11.14
C PHE A 278 1.95 -6.86 10.13
N ARG A 279 0.79 -7.51 10.28
CA ARG A 279 -0.42 -7.12 9.58
C ARG A 279 -1.29 -6.32 10.54
N LEU A 280 -1.37 -5.01 10.32
CA LEU A 280 -2.07 -4.07 11.19
C LEU A 280 -3.57 -4.07 10.89
N ALA A 281 -4.24 -5.20 11.08
CA ALA A 281 -5.67 -5.36 10.87
C ALA A 281 -6.26 -6.37 11.86
N SER A 282 -7.49 -6.12 12.28
CA SER A 282 -8.25 -7.02 13.15
C SER A 282 -8.98 -8.08 12.31
N TYR A 283 -8.90 -9.35 12.72
CA TYR A 283 -9.66 -10.42 12.07
C TYR A 283 -10.65 -11.06 13.06
N ALA A 284 -11.86 -11.32 12.56
CA ALA A 284 -12.85 -12.07 13.31
C ALA A 284 -12.43 -13.54 13.45
N ARG A 285 -12.82 -14.15 14.57
CA ARG A 285 -12.69 -15.60 14.72
C ARG A 285 -13.71 -16.25 13.76
N PRO A 286 -13.29 -17.16 12.87
CA PRO A 286 -14.23 -17.81 11.97
C PRO A 286 -15.13 -18.79 12.74
N GLU A 287 -16.44 -18.52 12.78
CA GLU A 287 -17.43 -19.34 13.48
C GLU A 287 -17.51 -20.77 12.93
N ALA A 288 -17.32 -20.92 11.61
CA ALA A 288 -17.43 -22.20 10.93
C ALA A 288 -16.23 -23.15 11.14
N TYR A 289 -15.12 -22.67 11.74
CA TYR A 289 -13.86 -23.42 11.75
C TYR A 289 -13.97 -24.82 12.36
N GLN A 290 -14.53 -24.92 13.57
CA GLN A 290 -14.65 -26.21 14.26
C GLN A 290 -15.53 -27.18 13.47
N ARG A 291 -16.68 -26.69 12.99
CA ARG A 291 -17.62 -27.49 12.19
C ARG A 291 -16.98 -28.00 10.90
N VAL A 292 -16.35 -27.13 10.10
CA VAL A 292 -15.71 -27.52 8.84
C VAL A 292 -14.54 -28.47 9.08
N ARG A 293 -13.70 -28.22 10.09
CA ARG A 293 -12.61 -29.13 10.47
C ARG A 293 -13.15 -30.52 10.80
N ASP A 294 -14.18 -30.61 11.64
CA ASP A 294 -14.74 -31.89 12.10
C ASP A 294 -15.46 -32.63 10.97
N GLU A 295 -16.18 -31.91 10.09
CA GLU A 295 -16.80 -32.46 8.87
C GLU A 295 -15.74 -33.06 7.93
N VAL A 296 -14.64 -32.34 7.67
CA VAL A 296 -13.57 -32.79 6.76
C VAL A 296 -12.83 -34.00 7.38
N ILE A 297 -12.53 -33.97 8.68
CA ILE A 297 -11.94 -35.12 9.39
C ILE A 297 -12.87 -36.34 9.33
N ALA A 298 -14.16 -36.18 9.58
CA ALA A 298 -15.13 -37.28 9.54
C ALA A 298 -15.21 -37.90 8.14
N HIS A 299 -15.28 -37.06 7.09
CA HIS A 299 -15.28 -37.49 5.69
C HIS A 299 -14.08 -38.38 5.38
N PHE A 300 -12.86 -37.92 5.64
CA PHE A 300 -11.64 -38.68 5.35
C PHE A 300 -11.37 -39.81 6.35
N SER A 301 -11.96 -39.81 7.55
CA SER A 301 -11.86 -40.97 8.44
C SER A 301 -12.71 -42.15 7.94
N SER A 302 -13.83 -41.87 7.28
CA SER A 302 -14.76 -42.91 6.79
C SER A 302 -14.24 -43.74 5.62
N ARG A 303 -13.24 -43.23 4.88
CA ARG A 303 -12.69 -43.88 3.67
C ARG A 303 -11.59 -44.90 3.94
N GLY A 304 -10.99 -44.90 5.13
CA GLY A 304 -9.99 -45.89 5.57
C GLY A 304 -8.59 -45.73 4.96
N ASP A 305 -8.47 -45.27 3.72
CA ASP A 305 -7.21 -45.06 3.00
C ASP A 305 -6.64 -43.63 3.12
N THR A 306 -7.41 -42.69 3.68
CA THR A 306 -7.06 -41.27 3.75
C THR A 306 -6.51 -40.79 5.11
N TRP A 307 -5.89 -41.67 5.90
CA TRP A 307 -5.34 -41.33 7.22
C TRP A 307 -4.31 -40.19 7.17
N ALA A 308 -3.50 -40.12 6.10
CA ALA A 308 -2.50 -39.08 5.92
C ALA A 308 -3.11 -37.67 5.83
N ILE A 309 -4.31 -37.56 5.25
CA ILE A 309 -5.06 -36.30 5.19
C ILE A 309 -5.57 -35.92 6.57
N VAL A 310 -6.12 -36.88 7.31
CA VAL A 310 -6.62 -36.66 8.68
C VAL A 310 -5.49 -36.17 9.59
N ASN A 311 -4.29 -36.77 9.50
CA ASN A 311 -3.14 -36.33 10.27
C ASN A 311 -2.67 -34.93 9.86
N LEU A 312 -2.59 -34.64 8.56
CA LEU A 312 -2.23 -33.30 8.08
C LEU A 312 -3.19 -32.23 8.62
N ILE A 313 -4.51 -32.49 8.62
CA ILE A 313 -5.51 -31.54 9.16
C ILE A 313 -5.30 -31.33 10.66
N ARG A 314 -5.04 -32.40 11.42
CA ARG A 314 -4.77 -32.32 12.87
C ARG A 314 -3.49 -31.57 13.19
N GLU A 315 -2.43 -31.79 12.42
CA GLU A 315 -1.17 -31.05 12.55
C GLU A 315 -1.40 -29.55 12.28
N LEU A 316 -2.11 -29.22 11.20
CA LEU A 316 -2.46 -27.84 10.90
C LEU A 316 -3.25 -27.18 12.04
N ASP A 317 -4.27 -27.87 12.58
CA ASP A 317 -5.08 -27.39 13.71
C ASP A 317 -4.24 -27.08 14.95
N GLN A 318 -3.22 -27.91 15.25
CA GLN A 318 -2.28 -27.67 16.34
C GLN A 318 -1.37 -26.45 16.07
N MET A 319 -0.93 -26.28 14.82
CA MET A 319 -0.04 -25.20 14.42
C MET A 319 -0.71 -23.82 14.26
N GLN A 320 -2.04 -23.71 14.37
CA GLN A 320 -2.76 -22.47 14.06
C GLN A 320 -2.29 -21.25 14.88
N THR A 321 -1.77 -21.49 16.09
CA THR A 321 -1.20 -20.46 16.98
C THR A 321 0.31 -20.34 16.88
N GLU A 322 1.02 -21.09 16.04
CA GLU A 322 2.49 -21.02 15.99
C GLU A 322 3.00 -19.93 15.05
N PHE A 323 2.17 -19.45 14.12
CA PHE A 323 2.55 -18.41 13.18
C PHE A 323 2.72 -17.05 13.86
N GLY A 324 3.94 -16.53 13.84
CA GLY A 324 4.27 -15.18 14.33
C GLY A 324 3.56 -14.04 13.57
N SER A 325 3.23 -14.24 12.30
CA SER A 325 2.50 -13.25 11.49
C SER A 325 1.74 -13.90 10.33
N THR A 326 0.83 -13.14 9.71
CA THR A 326 0.14 -13.60 8.49
C THR A 326 1.10 -13.82 7.33
N PHE A 327 2.22 -13.09 7.28
CA PHE A 327 3.26 -13.27 6.26
C PHE A 327 4.03 -14.57 6.46
N HIS A 328 4.36 -14.90 7.71
CA HIS A 328 4.96 -16.18 8.06
C HIS A 328 4.03 -17.33 7.63
N TYR A 329 2.73 -17.24 7.92
CA TYR A 329 1.75 -18.21 7.47
C TYR A 329 1.69 -18.33 5.93
N GLU A 330 1.58 -17.21 5.20
CA GLU A 330 1.49 -17.24 3.73
C GLU A 330 2.75 -17.86 3.09
N HIS A 331 3.93 -17.61 3.67
CA HIS A 331 5.17 -18.26 3.25
C HIS A 331 5.16 -19.77 3.51
N ALA A 332 4.81 -20.18 4.73
CA ALA A 332 4.72 -21.60 5.10
C ALA A 332 3.68 -22.36 4.26
N LEU A 333 2.54 -21.71 3.97
CA LEU A 333 1.49 -22.26 3.12
C LEU A 333 2.02 -22.55 1.70
N ALA A 334 2.72 -21.58 1.10
CA ALA A 334 3.23 -21.71 -0.26
C ALA A 334 4.39 -22.72 -0.38
N GLN A 335 5.32 -22.71 0.58
CA GLN A 335 6.56 -23.49 0.49
C GLN A 335 6.43 -24.90 1.07
N ASN A 336 5.56 -25.11 2.07
CA ASN A 336 5.50 -26.36 2.82
C ASN A 336 4.13 -27.06 2.67
N ILE A 337 3.04 -26.36 3.01
CA ILE A 337 1.71 -26.99 3.14
C ILE A 337 1.13 -27.36 1.77
N ILE A 338 1.10 -26.43 0.81
CA ILE A 338 0.53 -26.67 -0.53
C ILE A 338 1.27 -27.80 -1.28
N PRO A 339 2.62 -27.85 -1.33
CA PRO A 339 3.33 -28.94 -1.99
C PRO A 339 3.02 -30.31 -1.39
N VAL A 340 3.05 -30.44 -0.06
CA VAL A 340 2.72 -31.70 0.64
C VAL A 340 1.29 -32.12 0.31
N MET A 341 0.34 -31.21 0.38
CA MET A 341 -1.05 -31.50 0.10
C MET A 341 -1.28 -31.87 -1.38
N LYS A 342 -0.62 -31.22 -2.34
CA LYS A 342 -0.65 -31.63 -3.76
C LYS A 342 -0.10 -33.03 -3.96
N GLN A 343 0.96 -33.39 -3.26
CA GLN A 343 1.53 -34.74 -3.30
C GLN A 343 0.55 -35.76 -2.73
N THR A 344 -0.07 -35.47 -1.59
CA THR A 344 -1.09 -36.33 -0.95
C THR A 344 -2.33 -36.51 -1.82
N ILE A 345 -2.86 -35.44 -2.42
CA ILE A 345 -4.00 -35.48 -3.36
C ILE A 345 -3.70 -36.42 -4.53
N ARG A 346 -2.50 -36.31 -5.12
CA ARG A 346 -2.08 -37.17 -6.24
C ARG A 346 -1.90 -38.62 -5.82
N ALA A 347 -1.29 -38.88 -4.66
CA ALA A 347 -1.03 -40.22 -4.17
C ALA A 347 -2.31 -41.00 -3.84
N LEU A 348 -3.36 -40.31 -3.41
CA LEU A 348 -4.61 -40.90 -2.95
C LEU A 348 -5.74 -40.85 -4.00
N PHE A 349 -5.45 -40.40 -5.23
CA PHE A 349 -6.42 -40.29 -6.33
C PHE A 349 -7.75 -39.62 -5.90
N LEU A 350 -7.64 -38.53 -5.15
CA LEU A 350 -8.80 -37.82 -4.61
C LEU A 350 -9.69 -37.26 -5.72
N GLN A 351 -11.00 -37.29 -5.48
CA GLN A 351 -12.00 -36.77 -6.39
C GLN A 351 -12.15 -35.25 -6.25
N GLU A 352 -12.81 -34.61 -7.20
CA GLU A 352 -13.06 -33.16 -7.19
C GLU A 352 -13.86 -32.70 -5.95
N SER A 353 -14.76 -33.55 -5.44
CA SER A 353 -15.47 -33.28 -4.20
C SER A 353 -14.53 -33.23 -2.98
N ASP A 354 -13.51 -34.09 -2.95
CA ASP A 354 -12.54 -34.14 -1.85
C ASP A 354 -11.63 -32.91 -1.86
N THR A 355 -11.16 -32.52 -3.06
CA THR A 355 -10.33 -31.32 -3.20
C THR A 355 -11.10 -30.06 -2.84
N THR A 356 -12.40 -30.01 -3.13
CA THR A 356 -13.30 -28.94 -2.71
C THR A 356 -13.41 -28.86 -1.18
N LEU A 357 -13.60 -29.99 -0.50
CA LEU A 357 -13.64 -30.04 0.97
C LEU A 357 -12.32 -29.61 1.60
N LEU A 358 -11.18 -30.05 1.04
CA LEU A 358 -9.86 -29.61 1.50
C LEU A 358 -9.66 -28.11 1.30
N GLN A 359 -10.10 -27.56 0.16
CA GLN A 359 -10.04 -26.12 -0.10
C GLN A 359 -10.87 -25.34 0.92
N GLN A 360 -12.10 -25.79 1.20
CA GLN A 360 -12.97 -25.19 2.22
C GLN A 360 -12.30 -25.19 3.61
N PHE A 361 -11.65 -26.30 4.00
CA PHE A 361 -10.89 -26.37 5.24
C PHE A 361 -9.75 -25.35 5.27
N LEU A 362 -8.95 -25.26 4.20
CA LEU A 362 -7.82 -24.32 4.14
C LEU A 362 -8.27 -22.86 4.19
N ASP A 363 -9.41 -22.55 3.59
CA ASP A 363 -9.97 -21.21 3.59
C ASP A 363 -10.36 -20.79 5.01
N VAL A 364 -11.09 -21.63 5.76
CA VAL A 364 -11.43 -21.33 7.17
C VAL A 364 -10.22 -21.42 8.10
N TYR A 365 -9.25 -22.29 7.81
CA TYR A 365 -8.00 -22.40 8.56
C TYR A 365 -7.16 -21.12 8.41
N LYS A 366 -7.06 -20.59 7.19
CA LYS A 366 -6.41 -19.31 6.93
C LYS A 366 -7.07 -18.17 7.69
N GLU A 367 -8.39 -18.15 7.78
CA GLU A 367 -9.12 -17.16 8.60
C GLU A 367 -8.80 -17.31 10.09
N MET A 368 -8.70 -18.53 10.60
CA MET A 368 -8.35 -18.81 12.00
C MET A 368 -6.91 -18.39 12.33
N VAL A 369 -5.94 -18.69 11.46
CA VAL A 369 -4.55 -18.23 11.61
C VAL A 369 -4.49 -16.71 11.58
N ARG A 370 -5.21 -16.06 10.66
CA ARG A 370 -5.30 -14.58 10.61
C ARG A 370 -5.86 -14.00 11.90
N HIS A 371 -6.88 -14.62 12.46
CA HIS A 371 -7.43 -14.24 13.76
C HIS A 371 -6.35 -14.27 14.85
N HIS A 372 -5.66 -15.40 15.04
CA HIS A 372 -4.59 -15.53 16.03
C HIS A 372 -3.43 -14.55 15.81
N CYS A 373 -3.02 -14.34 14.56
CA CYS A 373 -2.00 -13.33 14.24
C CYS A 373 -2.48 -11.89 14.54
N SER A 374 -3.75 -11.56 14.31
CA SER A 374 -4.28 -10.25 14.69
C SER A 374 -4.32 -10.06 16.19
N MET A 375 -4.71 -11.07 16.98
CA MET A 375 -4.67 -11.00 18.45
C MET A 375 -3.29 -10.58 18.95
N ARG A 376 -2.24 -11.20 18.41
CA ARG A 376 -0.84 -10.90 18.76
C ARG A 376 -0.45 -9.50 18.35
N THR A 377 -0.80 -9.10 17.14
CA THR A 377 -0.48 -7.77 16.62
C THR A 377 -1.20 -6.68 17.41
N GLU A 378 -2.49 -6.87 17.72
CA GLU A 378 -3.29 -5.95 18.53
C GLU A 378 -2.68 -5.80 19.92
N LYS A 379 -2.36 -6.91 20.59
CA LYS A 379 -1.68 -6.88 21.90
C LYS A 379 -0.35 -6.12 21.84
N PHE A 380 0.47 -6.42 20.84
CA PHE A 380 1.74 -5.71 20.64
C PHE A 380 1.52 -4.21 20.47
N VAL A 381 0.52 -3.79 19.68
CA VAL A 381 0.20 -2.37 19.46
C VAL A 381 -0.37 -1.70 20.73
N GLU A 382 -1.18 -2.40 21.53
CA GLU A 382 -1.65 -1.90 22.83
C GLU A 382 -0.48 -1.63 23.79
N GLU A 383 0.50 -2.54 23.82
CA GLU A 383 1.71 -2.44 24.66
C GLU A 383 2.61 -1.26 24.27
N LEU A 384 2.51 -0.73 23.04
CA LEU A 384 3.19 0.49 22.63
C LEU A 384 2.64 1.75 23.31
N GLY A 385 1.45 1.68 23.93
CA GLY A 385 0.85 2.80 24.66
C GLY A 385 0.39 3.96 23.77
N ILE A 386 0.23 3.74 22.46
CA ILE A 386 -0.12 4.78 21.47
C ILE A 386 -1.63 5.08 21.39
N GLY A 387 -2.41 4.65 22.38
CA GLY A 387 -3.85 4.92 22.49
C GLY A 387 -4.78 3.94 21.77
N TYR A 388 -4.24 2.90 21.11
CA TYR A 388 -5.06 1.80 20.62
C TYR A 388 -5.56 0.94 21.79
N ARG A 389 -6.84 0.57 21.76
CA ARG A 389 -7.41 -0.46 22.62
C ARG A 389 -8.29 -1.36 21.78
N ARG A 390 -8.04 -2.65 21.88
CA ARG A 390 -8.78 -3.67 21.17
C ARG A 390 -10.26 -3.61 21.55
N PRO A 391 -11.19 -3.64 20.58
CA PRO A 391 -12.60 -3.65 20.88
C PRO A 391 -13.01 -4.84 21.74
N ARG A 392 -13.71 -4.58 22.85
CA ARG A 392 -14.38 -5.61 23.64
C ARG A 392 -15.53 -6.17 22.81
N ARG A 393 -15.32 -7.28 22.13
CA ARG A 393 -16.43 -8.06 21.58
C ARG A 393 -17.25 -8.61 22.74
N ALA A 394 -18.58 -8.59 22.60
CA ALA A 394 -19.48 -9.20 23.58
C ALA A 394 -19.08 -10.67 23.79
N VAL A 395 -18.48 -10.93 24.95
CA VAL A 395 -18.31 -12.20 25.67
C VAL A 395 -18.00 -13.44 24.81
N GLU A 396 -16.72 -13.82 24.78
CA GLU A 396 -16.33 -15.23 24.66
C GLU A 396 -16.70 -15.93 25.99
N GLU A 397 -17.92 -16.47 26.06
CA GLU A 397 -18.34 -17.35 27.14
C GLU A 397 -17.65 -18.72 26.95
N ASN A 398 -16.51 -18.91 27.60
CA ASN A 398 -16.31 -19.94 28.62
C ASN A 398 -14.82 -20.24 28.89
N GLY A 399 -14.51 -20.37 30.19
CA GLY A 399 -13.43 -21.25 30.65
C GLY A 399 -12.41 -20.62 31.60
N GLY A 400 -12.85 -20.11 32.75
CA GLY A 400 -11.91 -19.66 33.79
C GLY A 400 -12.59 -19.12 35.03
N ALA A 401 -13.22 -20.01 35.80
CA ALA A 401 -13.61 -19.68 37.16
C ALA A 401 -12.34 -19.39 37.99
N ALA A 402 -12.18 -18.14 38.42
CA ALA A 402 -11.35 -17.81 39.57
C ALA A 402 -12.05 -16.66 40.32
N ALA A 403 -12.66 -17.02 41.43
CA ALA A 403 -13.10 -16.09 42.46
C ALA A 403 -11.89 -15.27 42.95
N ALA A 404 -12.08 -13.97 43.15
CA ALA A 404 -11.16 -13.16 43.93
C ALA A 404 -11.98 -12.19 44.79
N ASP A 405 -11.83 -12.40 46.09
CA ASP A 405 -12.41 -11.66 47.20
C ASP A 405 -12.11 -10.16 47.15
N GLU A 406 -13.07 -9.40 47.68
CA GLU A 406 -12.91 -8.02 48.12
C GLU A 406 -11.93 -7.95 49.30
N VAL A 407 -10.82 -7.21 49.13
CA VAL A 407 -10.20 -6.48 50.25
C VAL A 407 -9.72 -5.13 49.73
N GLY A 408 -10.37 -4.07 50.20
CA GLY A 408 -9.93 -2.70 49.98
C GLY A 408 -8.79 -2.31 50.91
N THR A 409 -7.80 -1.59 50.39
CA THR A 409 -7.05 -0.55 51.11
C THR A 409 -6.64 0.53 50.11
N GLY A 410 -6.85 1.80 50.48
CA GLY A 410 -6.63 2.95 49.62
C GLY A 410 -5.17 3.42 49.59
N ALA A 411 -4.76 3.97 48.45
CA ALA A 411 -3.81 5.09 48.36
C ALA A 411 -3.73 5.63 46.92
N SER A 412 -3.60 6.96 46.83
CA SER A 412 -3.01 7.73 45.72
C SER A 412 -3.79 7.87 44.41
N ARG A 413 -4.48 9.01 44.33
CA ARG A 413 -5.12 9.57 43.13
C ARG A 413 -4.05 10.08 42.16
N GLU A 414 -3.43 9.19 41.40
CA GLU A 414 -2.68 9.57 40.21
C GLU A 414 -3.66 9.97 39.08
N LEU A 415 -3.32 11.04 38.37
CA LEU A 415 -4.05 11.53 37.20
C LEU A 415 -4.15 10.42 36.15
N ARG A 416 -5.32 9.79 36.05
CA ARG A 416 -5.67 8.92 34.92
C ARG A 416 -5.63 9.78 33.64
N PRO A 417 -5.02 9.30 32.54
CA PRO A 417 -5.27 9.87 31.22
C PRO A 417 -6.78 9.84 30.97
N ALA A 418 -7.31 10.89 30.33
CA ALA A 418 -8.73 11.04 30.05
C ALA A 418 -9.35 9.70 29.61
N ALA A 419 -10.46 9.31 30.25
CA ALA A 419 -11.16 8.09 29.94
C ALA A 419 -11.57 8.10 28.47
N VAL A 420 -10.90 7.29 27.66
CA VAL A 420 -11.29 6.99 26.29
C VAL A 420 -12.69 6.39 26.35
N SER A 421 -13.64 7.02 25.66
CA SER A 421 -15.04 6.63 25.68
C SER A 421 -15.23 5.25 25.03
N GLU A 422 -16.24 4.46 25.41
CA GLU A 422 -16.53 3.17 24.77
C GLU A 422 -16.79 3.31 23.25
N SER A 423 -17.10 4.52 22.76
CA SER A 423 -17.23 4.87 21.35
C SER A 423 -15.92 4.95 20.55
N ASP A 424 -14.75 4.81 21.19
CA ASP A 424 -13.43 4.95 20.54
C ASP A 424 -12.74 3.61 20.21
N GLN A 425 -13.40 2.47 20.47
CA GLN A 425 -12.85 1.15 20.17
C GLN A 425 -13.15 0.74 18.72
N VAL A 426 -12.25 1.10 17.80
CA VAL A 426 -12.33 0.73 16.38
C VAL A 426 -11.40 -0.45 16.04
N PRO A 427 -11.64 -1.19 14.94
CA PRO A 427 -10.68 -2.16 14.43
C PRO A 427 -9.29 -1.56 14.19
N LEU A 428 -8.24 -2.37 14.32
CA LEU A 428 -6.84 -1.93 14.24
C LEU A 428 -6.55 -1.21 12.91
N GLU A 429 -7.07 -1.71 11.79
CA GLU A 429 -6.87 -1.09 10.48
C GLU A 429 -7.48 0.32 10.40
N GLU A 430 -8.60 0.55 11.06
CA GLU A 430 -9.26 1.86 11.10
C GLU A 430 -8.48 2.83 11.98
N PHE A 431 -7.97 2.36 13.12
CA PHE A 431 -7.07 3.11 13.98
C PHE A 431 -5.80 3.53 13.23
N CYS A 432 -5.13 2.59 12.56
CA CYS A 432 -3.88 2.84 11.83
C CYS A 432 -4.07 3.81 10.66
N LEU A 433 -5.11 3.63 9.84
CA LEU A 433 -5.43 4.55 8.75
C LEU A 433 -5.77 5.94 9.29
N GLY A 434 -6.58 6.02 10.35
CA GLY A 434 -6.93 7.28 10.99
C GLY A 434 -5.71 8.01 11.54
N TRP A 435 -4.75 7.28 12.13
CA TRP A 435 -3.49 7.85 12.61
C TRP A 435 -2.66 8.46 11.47
N LEU A 436 -2.53 7.76 10.34
CA LEU A 436 -1.78 8.25 9.17
C LEU A 436 -2.44 9.48 8.53
N VAL A 437 -3.76 9.48 8.37
CA VAL A 437 -4.50 10.61 7.75
C VAL A 437 -4.34 11.90 8.57
N ARG A 438 -4.09 11.80 9.88
CA ARG A 438 -3.86 12.95 10.76
C ARG A 438 -2.43 13.48 10.74
N GLN A 439 -1.49 12.81 10.07
CA GLN A 439 -0.13 13.31 9.97
C GLN A 439 -0.09 14.55 9.06
N PRO A 440 0.43 15.70 9.53
CA PRO A 440 0.36 16.96 8.79
C PRO A 440 1.08 16.89 7.44
N GLN A 441 2.19 16.15 7.39
CA GLN A 441 3.00 15.94 6.20
C GLN A 441 2.42 14.92 5.22
N VAL A 442 1.31 14.22 5.52
CA VAL A 442 0.75 13.20 4.62
C VAL A 442 -0.41 13.78 3.82
N ASP A 443 -0.25 13.88 2.50
CA ASP A 443 -1.32 14.30 1.59
C ASP A 443 -2.30 13.17 1.30
N CYS A 444 -1.81 11.94 1.15
CA CYS A 444 -2.65 10.80 0.80
C CYS A 444 -2.09 9.47 1.31
N VAL A 445 -2.94 8.71 2.00
CA VAL A 445 -2.69 7.33 2.43
C VAL A 445 -3.18 6.36 1.36
N LEU A 446 -2.27 5.60 0.75
CA LEU A 446 -2.61 4.64 -0.30
C LEU A 446 -3.00 3.29 0.31
N ASN A 447 -4.29 3.00 0.34
CA ASN A 447 -4.82 1.76 0.88
C ASN A 447 -5.09 0.74 -0.24
N GLY A 448 -4.71 -0.52 -0.03
CA GLY A 448 -5.01 -1.61 -0.95
C GLY A 448 -6.47 -2.07 -0.82
N ILE A 449 -7.37 -1.48 -1.61
CA ILE A 449 -8.83 -1.67 -1.48
C ILE A 449 -9.27 -2.80 -2.42
N THR A 450 -9.05 -4.05 -2.00
CA THR A 450 -9.41 -5.24 -2.81
C THR A 450 -10.86 -5.71 -2.63
N ARG A 451 -11.65 -5.02 -1.80
CA ARG A 451 -13.05 -5.37 -1.55
C ARG A 451 -13.84 -4.14 -1.13
N GLU A 452 -15.14 -4.18 -1.37
CA GLU A 452 -16.02 -3.04 -1.13
C GLU A 452 -16.13 -2.64 0.35
N SER A 453 -16.00 -3.59 1.28
CA SER A 453 -15.97 -3.25 2.71
C SER A 453 -14.78 -2.36 3.09
N TYR A 454 -13.63 -2.53 2.42
CA TYR A 454 -12.46 -1.66 2.64
C TYR A 454 -12.70 -0.25 2.09
N ALA A 455 -13.46 -0.14 0.98
CA ALA A 455 -13.90 1.14 0.45
C ALA A 455 -14.81 1.86 1.47
N ARG A 456 -15.76 1.14 2.08
CA ARG A 456 -16.63 1.69 3.13
C ARG A 456 -15.86 2.17 4.35
N THR A 457 -14.86 1.42 4.83
CA THR A 457 -13.98 1.87 5.93
C THR A 457 -13.22 3.15 5.56
N ALA A 458 -12.62 3.22 4.37
CA ALA A 458 -11.92 4.41 3.90
C ALA A 458 -12.84 5.65 3.83
N LEU A 459 -14.05 5.49 3.29
CA LEU A 459 -15.02 6.58 3.20
C LEU A 459 -15.54 7.03 4.57
N SER A 460 -15.76 6.10 5.50
CA SER A 460 -16.11 6.41 6.89
C SER A 460 -15.03 7.26 7.55
N LEU A 461 -13.75 6.89 7.39
CA LEU A 461 -12.62 7.66 7.90
C LEU A 461 -12.54 9.06 7.31
N LEU A 462 -12.72 9.20 6.00
CA LEU A 462 -12.71 10.52 5.35
C LEU A 462 -13.80 11.44 5.91
N ARG A 463 -15.03 10.93 6.11
CA ARG A 463 -16.12 11.70 6.71
C ARG A 463 -15.77 12.20 8.12
N ARG A 464 -15.25 11.33 8.98
CA ARG A 464 -14.85 11.69 10.34
C ARG A 464 -13.73 12.74 10.37
N VAL A 465 -12.77 12.63 9.45
CA VAL A 465 -11.67 13.60 9.35
C VAL A 465 -12.18 14.96 8.90
N SER A 466 -13.14 15.01 7.96
CA SER A 466 -13.79 16.26 7.55
C SER A 466 -14.63 16.88 8.66
N GLU A 467 -15.33 16.07 9.47
CA GLU A 467 -16.13 16.55 10.62
C GLU A 467 -15.27 17.06 11.78
N ALA A 468 -14.07 16.51 11.97
CA ALA A 468 -13.15 16.91 13.03
C ALA A 468 -12.37 18.21 12.73
N GLN A 469 -12.37 18.68 11.47
CA GLN A 469 -11.82 19.99 11.13
C GLN A 469 -12.89 21.07 11.38
N PRO A 470 -12.62 22.12 12.20
CA PRO A 470 -13.56 23.23 12.32
C PRO A 470 -13.76 23.88 10.95
N PRO A 471 -14.96 24.40 10.62
CA PRO A 471 -15.18 25.06 9.35
C PRO A 471 -14.15 26.17 9.18
N SER A 472 -13.38 26.12 8.09
CA SER A 472 -12.40 27.14 7.77
C SER A 472 -13.11 28.49 7.70
N THR A 473 -12.89 29.36 8.68
CA THR A 473 -13.28 30.76 8.59
C THR A 473 -12.38 31.40 7.54
N SER A 474 -12.79 31.32 6.28
CA SER A 474 -12.35 32.23 5.24
C SER A 474 -12.90 33.61 5.58
N THR A 475 -12.24 34.32 6.48
CA THR A 475 -12.35 35.77 6.55
C THR A 475 -11.55 36.32 5.39
N ILE A 476 -12.23 36.57 4.28
CA ILE A 476 -11.76 37.50 3.25
C ILE A 476 -11.48 38.82 3.97
N PRO A 477 -10.27 39.41 3.90
CA PRO A 477 -10.04 40.74 4.41
C PRO A 477 -10.90 41.71 3.60
N THR A 478 -11.87 42.35 4.24
CA THR A 478 -12.56 43.51 3.67
C THR A 478 -11.52 44.55 3.23
N PRO A 479 -11.56 45.05 1.99
CA PRO A 479 -10.64 46.08 1.56
C PRO A 479 -10.92 47.36 2.34
N VAL A 480 -9.86 47.92 2.94
CA VAL A 480 -9.88 49.25 3.56
C VAL A 480 -10.13 50.27 2.45
N PRO A 481 -11.15 51.14 2.55
CA PRO A 481 -11.39 52.20 1.58
C PRO A 481 -10.21 53.18 1.59
N GLY A 482 -9.68 53.45 0.40
CA GLY A 482 -8.47 54.24 0.18
C GLY A 482 -8.54 55.66 0.75
N THR A 483 -7.43 56.08 1.35
CA THR A 483 -7.09 57.49 1.51
C THR A 483 -6.63 58.04 0.16
N ALA A 484 -7.41 59.00 -0.35
CA ALA A 484 -7.05 59.82 -1.49
C ALA A 484 -5.74 60.57 -1.21
N VAL A 485 -4.77 60.44 -2.11
CA VAL A 485 -3.66 61.38 -2.22
C VAL A 485 -4.11 62.45 -3.22
N SER A 486 -4.35 63.66 -2.72
CA SER A 486 -4.38 64.86 -3.54
C SER A 486 -3.03 65.58 -3.41
N THR A 487 -2.50 65.96 -4.58
CA THR A 487 -1.35 66.83 -4.89
C THR A 487 0.03 66.35 -4.48
#